data_AF-A0A3C0J9P4-F1
#
_entry.id   AF-A0A3C0J9P4-F1
#
_cell.length_a   1.000
_cell.length_b   1.000
_cell.length_c   1.000
_cell.angle_alpha   90.00
_cell.angle_beta   90.00
_cell.angle_gamma   90.00
#
_symmetry.space_group_name_H-M   'P 1'
#
loop_
_entity.id
_entity.type
_entity.pdbx_description
1 polymer ?
#
loop_
_entity_poly.entity_id
_entity_poly.type
_entity_poly.pdbx_seq_one_letter_code
_entity_poly.pdbx_strand_id
1 'polypeptide(L)' 'MDTPADTLAISIRGLVNRFGNQTVHDGLDLDVRRGEILGVVGGSGTGKSVLMR' A
#
# COMPACT_ATOMS: atom_id res chain seq x y z
N MET A 1 -15.09 -19.80 11.26
CA MET A 1 -14.89 -20.28 9.89
C MET A 1 -14.34 -19.11 9.11
N ASP A 2 -13.08 -19.17 8.70
CA ASP A 2 -12.50 -18.11 7.86
C ASP A 2 -13.16 -18.22 6.49
N THR A 3 -13.98 -17.22 6.16
CA THR A 3 -14.56 -17.14 4.82
C THR A 3 -13.45 -16.67 3.89
N PRO A 4 -13.29 -17.23 2.67
CA PRO A 4 -12.24 -16.81 1.72
C PRO A 4 -12.21 -15.30 1.44
N ALA A 5 -13.34 -14.62 1.66
CA ALA A 5 -13.50 -13.17 1.55
C ALA A 5 -12.69 -12.38 2.60
N ASP A 6 -12.42 -12.94 3.78
CA ASP A 6 -11.64 -12.29 4.84
C ASP A 6 -10.13 -12.58 4.77
N THR A 7 -9.70 -13.37 3.77
CA THR A 7 -8.28 -13.65 3.57
C THR A 7 -7.57 -12.42 3.00
N LEU A 8 -6.61 -11.87 3.75
CA LEU A 8 -5.71 -10.84 3.24
C LEU A 8 -4.87 -11.40 2.09
N ALA A 9 -4.90 -10.72 0.94
CA ALA A 9 -4.04 -11.00 -0.20
C ALA A 9 -2.74 -10.19 -0.15
N ILE A 10 -2.80 -8.96 0.39
CA ILE A 10 -1.65 -8.10 0.63
C ILE A 10 -1.79 -7.55 2.06
N SER A 11 -0.71 -7.58 2.84
CA SER A 11 -0.63 -6.90 4.13
C SER A 11 0.73 -6.24 4.26
N ILE A 12 0.70 -4.93 4.50
CA ILE A 12 1.87 -4.06 4.66
C ILE A 12 1.72 -3.38 6.01
N ARG A 13 2.82 -3.32 6.75
CA ARG A 13 2.91 -2.61 8.03
C ARG A 13 4.16 -1.73 8.06
N GLY A 14 4.00 -0.47 8.45
CA GLY A 14 5.08 0.47 8.67
C GLY A 14 5.93 0.76 7.43
N LEU A 15 5.35 0.74 6.22
CA LEU A 15 6.13 0.94 5.00
C LEU A 15 6.77 2.33 4.98
N VAL A 16 8.10 2.34 4.86
CA VAL A 16 8.90 3.54 4.68
C VAL A 16 9.64 3.44 3.35
N ASN A 17 9.34 4.32 2.40
CA ASN A 17 10.06 4.44 1.14
C ASN A 17 10.84 5.76 1.10
N ARG A 18 12.15 5.69 0.90
CA ARG A 18 13.05 6.86 0.86
C ARG A 18 13.98 6.79 -0.34
N PHE A 19 14.22 7.95 -0.97
CA PHE A 19 15.23 8.14 -2.01
C PHE A 19 16.19 9.24 -1.57
N GLY A 20 17.39 8.84 -1.14
CA GLY A 20 18.32 9.76 -0.47
C GLY A 20 17.67 10.39 0.76
N ASN A 21 17.63 11.71 0.83
CA ASN A 21 17.01 12.45 1.93
C ASN A 21 15.50 12.64 1.77
N GLN A 22 14.90 12.22 0.66
CA GLN A 22 13.47 12.39 0.42
C GLN A 22 12.69 11.16 0.89
N THR A 23 11.80 11.35 1.85
CA THR A 23 10.82 10.33 2.25
C THR A 23 9.55 10.44 1.40
N VAL A 24 9.16 9.34 0.77
CA VAL A 24 7.95 9.23 -0.07
C VAL A 24 6.78 8.66 0.74
N HIS A 25 7.03 7.57 1.47
CA HIS A 25 6.08 7.01 2.43
C HIS A 25 6.80 6.86 3.77
N ASP A 26 6.09 7.12 4.87
CA ASP A 26 6.62 6.99 6.23
C ASP A 26 5.57 6.31 7.11
N GLY A 27 5.79 5.05 7.45
CA GLY A 27 4.88 4.29 8.31
C GLY A 27 3.52 3.95 7.67
N LEU A 28 3.48 3.67 6.36
CA LEU A 28 2.23 3.30 5.70
C LEU A 28 1.81 1.86 6.03
N ASP A 29 0.60 1.71 6.56
CA ASP A 29 -0.09 0.42 6.72
C ASP A 29 -1.14 0.25 5.62
N LEU A 30 -1.19 -0.95 5.02
CA LEU A 30 -2.15 -1.28 3.97
C LEU A 30 -2.53 -2.75 4.06
N ASP A 31 -3.83 -3.02 4.02
CA ASP A 31 -4.39 -4.35 3.85
C ASP A 31 -5.24 -4.38 2.58
N VAL A 32 -5.11 -5.44 1.79
CA VAL A 32 -5.96 -5.70 0.63
C VAL A 32 -6.45 -7.13 0.74
N ARG A 33 -7.76 -7.33 0.78
CA ARG A 33 -8.37 -8.67 0.82
C ARG A 33 -8.38 -9.32 -0.57
N ARG A 34 -8.49 -10.64 -0.58
CA ARG A 34 -8.64 -11.41 -1.81
C ARG A 34 -9.91 -10.99 -2.54
N GLY A 35 -9.75 -10.51 -3.77
CA GLY A 35 -10.86 -10.07 -4.63
C GLY A 35 -11.18 -8.57 -4.53
N GLU A 36 -10.51 -7.82 -3.65
CA GLU A 36 -10.62 -6.35 -3.61
C GLU A 36 -9.81 -5.70 -4.74
N ILE A 37 -10.33 -4.60 -5.28
CA ILE A 37 -9.61 -3.74 -6.23
C ILE A 37 -9.10 -2.51 -5.46
N LEU A 38 -7.78 -2.34 -5.40
CA LEU A 38 -7.15 -1.17 -4.78
C LEU A 38 -6.92 -0.07 -5.82
N GLY A 39 -7.57 1.08 -5.64
CA GLY A 39 -7.31 2.30 -6.40
C GLY A 39 -6.45 3.28 -5.60
N VAL A 40 -5.39 3.82 -6.21
CA VAL A 40 -4.52 4.82 -5.57
C VAL A 40 -4.59 6.14 -6.33
N VAL A 41 -5.03 7.20 -5.64
CA VAL A 41 -5.27 8.53 -6.22
C VAL A 41 -4.49 9.61 -5.47
N GLY A 42 -4.17 10.71 -6.17
CA GLY A 42 -3.38 11.81 -5.61
C GLY A 42 -2.61 12.59 -6.68
N GLY A 43 -2.19 13.82 -6.35
CA GLY A 43 -1.47 14.72 -7.26
C GLY A 43 -0.15 14.15 -7.80
N SER A 44 0.43 14.75 -8.86
CA SER A 44 1.73 14.28 -9.39
C SER A 44 2.82 14.31 -8.31
N GLY A 45 3.71 13.33 -8.30
CA GLY A 45 4.83 13.24 -7.34
C GLY A 45 4.50 12.72 -5.93
N THR A 46 3.24 12.41 -5.63
CA THR A 46 2.79 11.96 -4.28
C THR A 46 3.13 10.51 -3.91
N GLY A 47 3.98 9.82 -4.66
CA GLY A 47 4.40 8.46 -4.31
C GLY A 47 3.52 7.31 -4.82
N LYS A 48 2.42 7.57 -5.54
CA LYS A 48 1.53 6.53 -6.10
C LYS A 48 2.25 5.42 -6.86
N SER A 49 3.10 5.78 -7.84
CA SER A 49 3.87 4.78 -8.61
C SER A 49 4.98 4.13 -7.79
N VAL A 50 5.43 4.77 -6.72
CA VAL A 50 6.39 4.22 -5.77
C VAL A 50 5.70 3.21 -4.84
N LEU A 51 4.41 3.36 -4.57
CA LEU A 51 3.61 2.38 -3.81
C LEU A 51 3.33 1.11 -4.62
N MET A 52 3.31 1.22 -5.95
CA MET A 52 2.99 0.12 -6.88
C MET A 52 4.21 -0.69 -7.33
N ARG A 53 5.41 -0.34 -6.87
CA ARG A 53 6.67 -1.01 -7.20
C ARG A 53 7.17 -1.76 -5.99
#